data_AF-A0A961QQD2-F1
#
_entry.id   AF-A0A961QQD2-F1
#
_cell.length_a   1.000
_cell.length_b   1.000
_cell.length_c   1.000
_cell.angle_alpha   90.00
_cell.angle_beta   90.00
_cell.angle_gamma   90.00
#
_symmetry.space_group_name_H-M   'P 1'
#
loop_
_entity.id
_entity.type
_entity.pdbx_description
1 polymer ?
#
loop_
_entity_poly.entity_id
_entity_poly.type
_entity_poly.pdbx_seq_one_letter_code
_entity_poly.pdbx_strand_id
1 'polypeptide(L)'
;MPPPGPEGSAGARPVAAARFDEVIESPDRLRALFPPVHERAAVKVIDHIDPICRRYIAASPFVLIATRGADGRLDISPKGDPAGFVQVLDAHTLAIP
;
A
#
# COMPACT_ATOMS: atom_id res chain seq x y z
N MET A 1 34.29 39.35 0.81
CA MET A 1 33.19 38.63 1.49
C MET A 1 31.90 38.98 0.74
N PRO A 2 31.32 38.07 -0.04
CA PRO A 2 30.02 38.32 -0.68
C PRO A 2 28.90 38.31 0.38
N PRO A 3 27.78 39.02 0.16
CA PRO A 3 26.65 39.07 1.08
C PRO A 3 25.92 37.72 1.16
N PRO A 4 25.24 37.41 2.29
CA PRO A 4 24.40 36.23 2.41
C PRO A 4 23.25 36.31 1.39
N GLY A 5 23.09 35.24 0.60
CA GLY A 5 21.99 35.13 -0.36
C GLY A 5 20.63 35.12 0.35
N PRO A 6 19.57 35.62 -0.29
CA PRO A 6 18.24 35.61 0.31
C PRO A 6 17.79 34.17 0.56
N GLU A 7 17.29 33.95 1.77
CA GLU A 7 16.75 32.67 2.22
C GLU A 7 15.67 32.18 1.26
N GLY A 8 15.89 30.98 0.74
CA GLY A 8 14.95 30.31 -0.15
C GLY A 8 13.65 30.03 0.61
N SER A 9 12.66 30.89 0.39
CA SER A 9 11.25 30.49 0.46
C SER A 9 11.13 29.19 -0.34
N ALA A 10 10.74 28.11 0.34
CA ALA A 10 10.42 26.83 -0.28
C ALA A 10 9.11 26.96 -1.08
N GLY A 11 9.13 27.81 -2.10
CA GLY A 11 8.15 27.79 -3.17
C GLY A 11 8.30 26.47 -3.90
N ALA A 12 7.21 25.72 -3.98
CA ALA A 12 7.11 24.54 -4.81
C ALA A 12 7.68 24.87 -6.19
N ARG A 13 8.73 24.14 -6.61
CA ARG A 13 9.32 24.32 -7.94
C ARG A 13 8.20 24.15 -8.97
N PRO A 14 8.05 25.07 -9.94
CA PRO A 14 7.04 24.91 -10.97
C PRO A 14 7.39 23.66 -11.77
N VAL A 15 6.56 22.62 -11.66
CA VAL A 15 6.58 21.47 -12.54
C VAL A 15 6.27 22.00 -13.94
N ALA A 16 7.13 21.67 -14.91
CA ALA A 16 6.99 22.06 -16.31
C ALA A 16 5.57 21.83 -16.85
N ALA A 17 5.13 22.70 -17.77
CA ALA A 17 3.79 22.79 -18.31
C ALA A 17 3.10 21.42 -18.56
N ALA A 18 2.06 21.17 -17.75
CA ALA A 18 1.03 20.11 -17.74
C ALA A 18 1.47 18.67 -18.09
N ARG A 19 1.94 17.91 -17.08
CA ARG A 19 2.14 16.45 -17.16
C ARG A 19 0.85 15.62 -16.97
N PHE A 20 -0.21 16.23 -16.42
CA PHE A 20 -1.45 15.53 -16.07
C PHE A 20 -2.65 16.46 -16.29
N ASP A 21 -3.78 15.89 -16.69
CA ASP A 21 -5.04 16.62 -16.93
C ASP A 21 -5.68 17.14 -15.62
N GLU A 22 -5.46 16.44 -14.50
CA GLU A 22 -5.96 16.81 -13.18
C GLU A 22 -5.03 16.31 -12.08
N VAL A 23 -4.88 17.10 -10.99
CA VAL A 23 -4.26 16.68 -9.73
C VAL A 23 -5.36 16.41 -8.70
N ILE A 24 -5.41 15.19 -8.17
CA ILE A 24 -6.42 14.78 -7.20
C ILE A 24 -5.93 15.05 -5.78
N GLU A 25 -6.58 16.00 -5.09
CA GLU A 25 -6.16 16.44 -3.75
C GLU A 25 -6.96 15.82 -2.61
N SER A 26 -7.99 15.00 -2.90
CA SER A 26 -8.81 14.37 -1.87
C SER A 26 -9.27 12.96 -2.23
N PRO A 27 -9.49 12.09 -1.23
CA PRO A 27 -10.08 10.77 -1.45
C PRO A 27 -11.47 10.83 -2.10
N ASP A 28 -12.28 11.84 -1.77
CA ASP A 28 -13.63 11.97 -2.32
C ASP A 28 -13.62 12.36 -3.80
N ARG A 29 -12.68 13.23 -4.22
CA ARG A 29 -12.50 13.51 -5.65
C ARG A 29 -12.06 12.26 -6.39
N LEU A 30 -11.13 11.48 -5.83
CA LEU A 30 -10.74 10.20 -6.40
C LEU A 30 -11.95 9.27 -6.58
N ARG A 31 -12.79 9.10 -5.55
CA ARG A 31 -14.00 8.26 -5.61
C ARG A 31 -14.97 8.72 -6.69
N ALA A 32 -15.14 10.03 -6.88
CA ALA A 32 -16.03 10.58 -7.90
C ALA A 32 -15.61 10.26 -9.35
N LEU A 33 -14.34 9.88 -9.58
CA LEU A 33 -13.85 9.46 -10.89
C LEU A 33 -14.22 8.01 -11.24
N PHE A 34 -14.60 7.20 -10.24
CA PHE A 34 -14.95 5.80 -10.44
C PHE A 34 -16.47 5.59 -10.38
N PRO A 35 -17.06 4.96 -11.40
CA PRO A 35 -18.45 4.49 -11.33
C PRO A 35 -18.68 3.50 -10.18
N PRO A 36 -19.95 3.27 -9.77
CA PRO A 36 -20.28 2.27 -8.77
C PRO A 36 -19.71 0.89 -9.11
N VAL A 37 -19.14 0.21 -8.11
CA VAL A 37 -18.53 -1.11 -8.27
C VAL A 37 -19.60 -2.13 -8.67
N HIS A 38 -19.31 -2.95 -9.68
CA HIS A 38 -20.19 -4.06 -10.06
C HIS A 38 -20.39 -5.02 -8.88
N GLU A 39 -21.61 -5.51 -8.70
CA GLU A 39 -21.99 -6.40 -7.59
C GLU A 39 -21.04 -7.58 -7.41
N ARG A 40 -20.68 -8.27 -8.51
CA ARG A 40 -19.71 -9.38 -8.50
C ARG A 40 -18.32 -9.00 -7.97
N ALA A 41 -17.90 -7.76 -8.25
CA ALA A 41 -16.62 -7.25 -7.75
C ALA A 41 -16.72 -6.84 -6.28
N ALA A 42 -17.88 -6.37 -5.83
CA ALA A 42 -18.10 -6.03 -4.42
C ALA A 42 -18.14 -7.28 -3.52
N VAL A 43 -18.87 -8.33 -3.92
CA VAL A 43 -19.06 -9.54 -3.08
C VAL A 43 -17.79 -10.37 -2.87
N LYS A 44 -16.77 -10.20 -3.72
CA LYS A 44 -15.47 -10.88 -3.54
C LYS A 44 -14.52 -10.14 -2.59
N VAL A 45 -14.89 -8.94 -2.13
CA VAL A 45 -14.09 -8.18 -1.17
C VAL A 45 -14.46 -8.67 0.22
N ILE A 46 -13.49 -9.28 0.89
CA ILE A 46 -13.61 -9.77 2.26
C ILE A 46 -12.51 -9.14 3.10
N ASP A 47 -12.78 -8.98 4.40
CA ASP A 47 -11.89 -8.41 5.40
C ASP A 47 -11.21 -9.47 6.28
N HIS A 48 -11.46 -10.75 5.99
CA HIS A 48 -10.99 -11.90 6.74
C HIS A 48 -10.36 -12.97 5.83
N ILE A 49 -9.64 -13.89 6.46
CA ILE A 49 -9.03 -15.06 5.85
C ILE A 49 -10.09 -16.14 5.74
N ASP A 50 -10.61 -16.33 4.53
CA ASP A 50 -11.55 -17.41 4.22
C ASP A 50 -10.83 -18.77 4.02
N PRO A 51 -11.58 -19.86 3.78
CA PRO A 51 -10.97 -21.16 3.52
C PRO A 51 -10.06 -21.21 2.29
N ILE A 52 -10.27 -20.36 1.27
CA ILE A 52 -9.44 -20.30 0.07
C ILE A 52 -8.09 -19.64 0.41
N CYS A 53 -8.12 -18.48 1.05
CA CYS A 53 -6.95 -17.77 1.56
C CYS A 53 -6.12 -18.66 2.49
N ARG A 54 -6.77 -19.39 3.41
CA ARG A 54 -6.07 -20.29 4.34
C ARG A 54 -5.31 -21.41 3.62
N ARG A 55 -5.90 -22.01 2.58
CA ARG A 55 -5.22 -23.02 1.75
C ARG A 55 -4.06 -22.41 0.95
N TYR A 56 -4.25 -21.21 0.41
CA TYR A 56 -3.20 -20.51 -0.33
C TYR A 56 -1.99 -20.20 0.55
N ILE A 57 -2.23 -19.66 1.75
CA ILE A 57 -1.18 -19.35 2.73
C ILE A 57 -0.44 -20.62 3.15
N ALA A 58 -1.16 -21.70 3.47
CA ALA A 58 -0.57 -22.97 3.87
C ALA A 58 0.32 -23.61 2.78
N ALA A 59 0.04 -23.35 1.50
CA ALA A 59 0.83 -23.84 0.38
C ALA A 59 2.03 -22.93 0.02
N SER A 60 2.12 -21.75 0.61
CA SER A 60 3.12 -20.73 0.24
C SER A 60 4.43 -20.93 1.02
N PRO A 61 5.58 -21.17 0.35
CA PRO A 61 6.89 -21.26 1.01
C PRO A 61 7.63 -19.92 1.11
N PHE A 62 6.96 -18.81 0.78
CA PHE A 62 7.58 -17.49 0.68
C PHE A 62 6.56 -16.36 0.88
N VAL A 63 6.96 -15.28 1.56
CA VAL A 63 6.17 -14.06 1.76
C VAL A 63 7.04 -12.82 1.68
N LEU A 64 6.46 -11.72 1.21
CA LEU A 64 7.04 -10.37 1.29
C LEU A 64 6.24 -9.56 2.30
N ILE A 65 6.91 -8.95 3.27
CA ILE A 65 6.28 -8.11 4.29
C ILE A 65 6.75 -6.68 4.10
N ALA A 66 5.83 -5.79 3.79
CA ALA A 66 6.09 -4.36 3.68
C ALA A 66 5.64 -3.64 4.95
N THR A 67 6.50 -2.78 5.51
CA THR A 67 6.14 -1.90 6.63
C THR A 67 6.53 -0.47 6.31
N ARG A 68 5.85 0.48 6.95
CA ARG A 68 6.15 1.91 6.81
C ARG A 68 6.59 2.47 8.15
N GLY A 69 7.79 3.03 8.19
CA GLY A 69 8.34 3.71 9.36
C GLY A 69 7.65 5.06 9.61
N ALA A 70 7.87 5.60 10.81
CA ALA A 70 7.35 6.92 11.19
C ALA A 70 7.91 8.07 10.32
N ASP A 71 9.10 7.88 9.74
CA ASP A 71 9.73 8.81 8.79
C ASP A 71 9.12 8.73 7.36
N GLY A 72 8.12 7.85 7.17
CA GLY A 72 7.43 7.67 5.91
C GLY A 72 8.14 6.74 4.93
N ARG A 73 9.31 6.19 5.27
CA ARG A 73 10.01 5.23 4.42
C ARG A 73 9.35 3.87 4.47
N LEU A 74 9.36 3.19 3.32
CA LEU A 74 8.90 1.81 3.17
C LEU A 74 10.10 0.88 3.23
N ASP A 75 9.97 -0.20 4.00
CA ASP A 75 10.90 -1.32 4.02
C ASP A 75 10.18 -2.62 3.66
N ILE A 76 10.87 -3.52 2.94
CA ILE A 76 10.31 -4.80 2.51
C ILE A 76 11.27 -5.92 2.90
N SER A 77 10.77 -6.82 3.73
CA SER A 77 11.50 -8.01 4.17
C SER A 77 10.96 -9.26 3.48
N PRO A 78 11.78 -9.99 2.71
CA PRO A 78 11.43 -11.34 2.24
C PRO A 78 11.61 -12.36 3.37
N LYS A 79 10.67 -13.30 3.50
CA LYS A 79 10.78 -14.47 4.39
C LYS A 79 10.41 -15.74 3.64
N GLY A 80 11.10 -16.83 3.92
CA GLY A 80 10.84 -18.14 3.33
C GLY A 80 11.30 -19.27 4.24
N ASP A 81 10.53 -20.36 4.20
CA ASP A 81 10.71 -21.62 4.92
C ASP A 81 9.78 -22.65 4.23
N PRO A 82 9.79 -23.96 4.52
CA PRO A 82 8.85 -24.89 3.93
C PRO A 82 7.39 -24.45 4.05
N ALA A 83 6.57 -24.84 3.07
CA ALA A 83 5.15 -24.51 3.06
C ALA A 83 4.46 -24.88 4.39
N GLY A 84 3.67 -23.95 4.92
CA GLY A 84 3.05 -24.06 6.24
C GLY A 84 3.75 -23.28 7.35
N PHE A 85 4.86 -22.59 7.07
CA PHE A 85 5.58 -21.78 8.06
C PHE A 85 4.79 -20.55 8.54
N VAL A 86 3.94 -19.96 7.68
CA VAL A 86 2.98 -18.93 8.10
C VAL A 86 1.75 -19.60 8.68
N GLN A 87 1.45 -19.32 9.95
CA GLN A 87 0.29 -19.89 10.63
C GLN A 87 -0.88 -18.91 10.64
N VAL A 88 -2.06 -19.39 10.29
CA VAL A 88 -3.32 -18.65 10.43
C VAL A 88 -3.91 -18.98 11.80
N LEU A 89 -3.85 -18.04 12.73
CA LEU A 89 -4.33 -18.21 14.10
C LEU A 89 -5.85 -18.07 14.19
N ASP A 90 -6.41 -17.13 13.44
CA ASP A 90 -7.85 -16.89 13.32
C ASP A 90 -8.17 -16.19 11.98
N ALA A 91 -9.41 -15.71 11.83
CA ALA A 91 -9.89 -15.04 10.63
C ALA A 91 -9.13 -13.74 10.26
N HIS A 92 -8.40 -13.12 11.19
CA HIS A 92 -7.71 -11.85 10.98
C HIS A 92 -6.25 -11.83 11.45
N THR A 93 -5.76 -12.93 12.02
CA THR A 93 -4.43 -12.98 12.63
C THR A 93 -3.52 -14.02 11.97
N LEU A 94 -2.32 -13.59 11.58
CA LEU A 94 -1.23 -14.43 11.08
C LEU A 94 -0.06 -14.40 12.05
N ALA A 95 0.59 -15.56 12.25
CA ALA A 95 1.90 -15.66 12.86
C ALA A 95 2.94 -16.00 11.79
N ILE A 96 3.99 -15.19 11.71
CA ILE A 96 5.09 -15.35 10.78
C ILE A 96 6.37 -15.41 11.62
N PRO A 97 7.13 -16.51 11.58
CA PRO A 97 8.38 -16.66 12.34
C PRO A 97 9.48 -15.69 11.88
#